data_AF-R1G4T3-F1
#
_entry.id   AF-R1G4T3-F1
#
_cell.length_a   1.000
_cell.length_b   1.000
_cell.length_c   1.000
_cell.angle_alpha   90.00
_cell.angle_beta   90.00
_cell.angle_gamma   90.00
#
_symmetry.space_group_name_H-M   'P 1'
#
loop_
_entity.id
_entity.type
_entity.pdbx_description
1 polymer ?
#
loop_
_entity_poly.entity_id
_entity_poly.type
_entity_poly.pdbx_seq_one_letter_code
_entity_poly.pdbx_strand_id
1 'polypeptide(L)'
;MAYDYRNADQPPSPREAYLESSTQPSSASSYSASARPRTSRSSSGDRSQSSQQGQPVYEAVNNAFDKSGTANTLDPDLVAQITEEHSNTSAHAQHPLRPQVQRHLTDVEETAIEKTWRQLFDADGQPTPRLSQFLRGLALHLIDDYEPKHTLVVTPAKMRKFYEDTRTQDEIYPWSTIFGTLSNSAISKMYRDLRCSHHLVQEKTDEVPNTPALTPAGFRMWMTLMIQGHPDIEFARLAKAVMHMPISNADDIKERFPKELPRRLFPRIANLQTRQRFR
;
A
#
# COMPACT_ATOMS: atom_id res chain seq x y z
N MET A 1 47.36 -24.22 -47.89
CA MET A 1 46.13 -25.04 -48.04
C MET A 1 46.36 -26.28 -47.19
N ALA A 2 45.92 -26.30 -45.93
CA ALA A 2 44.54 -26.33 -45.41
C ALA A 2 44.14 -27.78 -45.06
N TYR A 3 43.71 -27.91 -43.81
CA TYR A 3 43.76 -29.07 -42.93
C TYR A 3 42.78 -30.20 -43.28
N ASP A 4 43.21 -31.43 -43.01
CA ASP A 4 42.36 -32.62 -42.97
C ASP A 4 42.01 -32.94 -41.50
N TYR A 5 40.72 -33.10 -41.22
CA TYR A 5 40.13 -33.14 -39.88
C TYR A 5 40.36 -34.48 -39.17
N ARG A 6 40.95 -34.45 -37.97
CA ARG A 6 40.95 -35.59 -37.02
C ARG A 6 40.69 -35.13 -35.58
N ASN A 7 39.86 -35.93 -34.90
CA ASN A 7 39.62 -36.02 -33.45
C ASN A 7 38.95 -34.81 -32.79
N ALA A 8 38.20 -34.91 -31.69
CA ALA A 8 37.61 -35.98 -30.88
C ALA A 8 36.73 -35.23 -29.85
N ASP A 9 35.79 -35.89 -29.17
CA ASP A 9 35.67 -35.83 -27.70
C ASP A 9 34.32 -36.34 -27.21
N GLN A 10 34.37 -37.59 -26.78
CA GLN A 10 33.45 -38.23 -25.85
C GLN A 10 34.18 -38.29 -24.50
N PRO A 11 33.62 -37.79 -23.39
CA PRO A 11 34.39 -37.72 -22.15
C PRO A 11 34.26 -39.01 -21.33
N PRO A 12 35.36 -39.57 -20.79
CA PRO A 12 35.31 -40.46 -19.64
C PRO A 12 35.75 -39.75 -18.35
N SER A 13 35.13 -40.17 -17.25
CA SER A 13 35.42 -39.80 -15.86
C SER A 13 36.82 -40.26 -15.40
N PRO A 14 37.35 -39.66 -14.32
CA PRO A 14 38.14 -40.44 -13.38
C PRO A 14 37.74 -40.25 -11.90
N ARG A 15 37.65 -41.39 -11.20
CA ARG A 15 37.72 -41.55 -9.74
C ARG A 15 39.05 -42.22 -9.39
N GLU A 16 39.65 -41.76 -8.28
CA GLU A 16 40.52 -42.50 -7.33
C GLU A 16 41.94 -42.86 -7.85
N ALA A 17 43.07 -42.77 -7.12
CA ALA A 17 43.34 -42.90 -5.69
C ALA A 17 44.80 -42.51 -5.29
N TYR A 18 45.03 -42.42 -3.97
CA TYR A 18 46.27 -42.62 -3.18
C TYR A 18 47.44 -41.59 -3.22
N LEU A 19 47.65 -40.83 -2.12
CA LEU A 19 48.65 -41.14 -1.07
C LEU A 19 48.76 -40.04 0.03
N GLU A 20 48.86 -40.58 1.23
CA GLU A 20 49.01 -40.07 2.60
C GLU A 20 50.33 -39.32 2.88
N SER A 21 50.33 -38.32 3.77
CA SER A 21 51.21 -38.24 4.96
C SER A 21 51.15 -36.89 5.70
N SER A 22 50.97 -37.01 7.02
CA SER A 22 50.96 -36.01 8.09
C SER A 22 52.32 -35.37 8.37
N THR A 23 52.35 -34.15 8.93
CA THR A 23 53.14 -33.83 10.15
C THR A 23 52.92 -32.39 10.65
N GLN A 24 52.59 -32.26 11.94
CA GLN A 24 52.82 -31.06 12.77
C GLN A 24 54.32 -30.92 13.09
N PRO A 25 54.72 -29.78 13.69
CA PRO A 25 55.14 -29.87 15.10
C PRO A 25 54.69 -28.71 16.00
N SER A 26 54.64 -29.04 17.29
CA SER A 26 54.26 -28.23 18.45
C SER A 26 55.49 -27.74 19.24
N SER A 27 55.37 -26.58 19.90
CA SER A 27 55.99 -26.27 21.21
C SER A 27 55.58 -24.83 21.61
N ALA A 28 54.68 -24.61 22.59
CA ALA A 28 54.82 -24.70 24.05
C ALA A 28 55.55 -23.52 24.71
N SER A 29 54.84 -22.81 25.60
CA SER A 29 55.25 -22.07 26.84
C SER A 29 54.40 -20.79 27.00
N SER A 30 53.34 -20.72 27.82
CA SER A 30 53.24 -20.65 29.30
C SER A 30 53.36 -19.22 29.89
N TYR A 31 52.62 -19.00 30.99
CA TYR A 31 52.53 -17.81 31.87
C TYR A 31 51.60 -16.69 31.34
N SER A 32 50.69 -16.05 32.09
CA SER A 32 50.44 -15.98 33.53
C SER A 32 49.04 -15.38 33.79
N ALA A 33 48.37 -15.86 34.84
CA ALA A 33 47.21 -15.22 35.43
C ALA A 33 47.60 -13.97 36.23
N SER A 34 46.79 -12.91 36.15
CA SER A 34 46.58 -11.81 37.11
C SER A 34 45.61 -10.83 36.46
N ALA A 35 44.72 -10.08 37.12
CA ALA A 35 44.16 -10.05 38.46
C ALA A 35 43.00 -9.04 38.33
N ARG A 36 41.90 -9.24 39.06
CA ARG A 36 40.83 -8.24 39.18
C ARG A 36 41.37 -6.96 39.85
N PRO A 37 40.83 -5.78 39.51
CA PRO A 37 40.66 -4.71 40.48
C PRO A 37 39.21 -4.69 40.95
N ARG A 38 39.02 -4.88 42.26
CA ARG A 38 37.90 -4.29 42.99
C ARG A 38 38.31 -2.87 43.35
N THR A 39 37.51 -1.88 42.97
CA THR A 39 37.46 -0.59 43.69
C THR A 39 36.01 -0.21 43.94
N SER A 40 35.83 0.38 45.10
CA SER A 40 34.61 0.63 45.84
C SER A 40 33.86 1.89 45.36
N ARG A 41 32.53 1.80 45.46
CA ARG A 41 31.52 2.85 45.68
C ARG A 41 32.01 4.30 45.74
N SER A 42 31.45 5.12 44.85
CA SER A 42 30.92 6.44 45.19
C SER A 42 29.63 6.68 44.42
N SER A 43 28.58 7.03 45.17
CA SER A 43 27.31 7.51 44.65
C SER A 43 27.48 8.92 44.10
N SER A 44 27.16 9.11 42.83
CA SER A 44 26.75 10.41 42.31
C SER A 44 25.63 10.11 41.33
N GLY A 45 24.43 10.57 41.69
CA GLY A 45 23.29 10.51 40.80
C GLY A 45 23.60 11.31 39.54
N ASP A 46 23.54 10.64 38.40
CA ASP A 46 23.37 11.33 37.13
C ASP A 46 22.20 10.67 36.41
N ARG A 47 21.03 11.23 36.72
CA ARG A 47 19.79 10.98 36.00
C ARG A 47 19.94 11.70 34.68
N SER A 48 20.63 11.07 33.74
CA SER A 48 20.69 11.54 32.35
C SER A 48 19.29 11.47 31.77
N GLN A 49 18.58 12.59 31.91
CA GLN A 49 17.46 12.96 31.07
C GLN A 49 17.95 12.83 29.63
N SER A 50 17.64 11.71 28.98
CA SER A 50 17.51 11.73 27.54
C SER A 50 16.37 12.70 27.26
N SER A 51 16.74 13.90 26.86
CA SER A 51 15.90 14.97 26.37
C SER A 51 14.79 14.36 25.50
N GLN A 52 13.57 14.36 26.03
CA GLN A 52 12.35 14.20 25.24
C GLN A 52 12.25 15.44 24.34
N GLN A 53 12.98 15.42 23.25
CA GLN A 53 12.79 16.33 22.13
C GLN A 53 12.56 15.46 20.89
N GLY A 54 11.37 14.86 20.86
CA GLY A 54 10.83 14.17 19.70
C GLY A 54 9.56 13.41 20.10
N GLN A 55 8.37 13.65 19.55
CA GLN A 55 8.02 14.56 18.46
C GLN A 55 6.54 14.97 18.62
N PRO A 56 6.20 16.26 18.62
CA PRO A 56 4.80 16.71 18.55
C PRO A 56 4.12 16.23 17.26
N VAL A 57 4.90 15.82 16.26
CA VAL A 57 4.41 15.23 15.01
C VAL A 57 3.80 13.86 15.24
N TYR A 58 4.46 12.93 15.96
CA TYR A 58 3.91 11.59 16.23
C TYR A 58 2.57 11.67 16.98
N GLU A 59 2.50 12.54 18.00
CA GLU A 59 1.26 12.85 18.70
C GLU A 59 0.27 13.58 17.80
N ALA A 60 0.68 14.46 16.90
CA ALA A 60 -0.23 15.12 15.95
C ALA A 60 -0.78 14.15 14.90
N VAL A 61 -0.02 13.13 14.46
CA VAL A 61 -0.56 12.11 13.55
C VAL A 61 -1.56 11.24 14.32
N ASN A 62 -1.20 10.72 15.50
CA ASN A 62 -2.12 9.95 16.35
C ASN A 62 -3.37 10.78 16.70
N ASN A 63 -3.20 12.07 17.04
CA ASN A 63 -4.29 13.00 17.27
C ASN A 63 -5.09 13.32 16.00
N ALA A 64 -4.50 13.29 14.79
CA ALA A 64 -5.23 13.43 13.53
C ALA A 64 -6.06 12.17 13.25
N PHE A 65 -5.52 10.99 13.56
CA PHE A 65 -6.26 9.73 13.55
C PHE A 65 -7.39 9.70 14.60
N ASP A 66 -7.23 10.39 15.73
CA ASP A 66 -8.26 10.52 16.78
C ASP A 66 -9.31 11.61 16.48
N LYS A 67 -8.90 12.74 15.86
CA LYS A 67 -9.77 13.89 15.58
C LYS A 67 -10.62 13.74 14.31
N SER A 68 -10.39 12.74 13.45
CA SER A 68 -11.26 12.45 12.29
C SER A 68 -12.63 11.84 12.66
N GLY A 69 -13.10 12.09 13.88
CA GLY A 69 -14.33 11.55 14.46
C GLY A 69 -15.59 12.39 14.24
N THR A 70 -15.58 13.37 13.34
CA THR A 70 -16.77 14.15 12.99
C THR A 70 -17.53 13.51 11.83
N ALA A 71 -18.23 12.41 12.11
CA ALA A 71 -19.29 11.89 11.24
C ALA A 71 -20.28 11.12 12.11
N ASN A 72 -21.03 11.86 12.94
CA ASN A 72 -22.23 11.37 13.61
C ASN A 72 -23.08 12.59 14.02
N THR A 73 -23.63 13.28 13.03
CA THR A 73 -24.84 14.09 13.20
C THR A 73 -25.50 14.24 11.84
N LEU A 74 -26.26 13.23 11.45
CA LEU A 74 -27.31 13.39 10.45
C LEU A 74 -28.63 13.11 11.18
N ASP A 75 -29.45 14.15 11.23
CA ASP A 75 -30.75 14.18 11.90
C ASP A 75 -31.75 13.29 11.15
N PRO A 76 -32.36 12.26 11.77
CA PRO A 76 -33.28 11.34 11.11
C PRO A 76 -34.51 12.01 10.47
N ASP A 77 -34.88 13.21 10.90
CA ASP A 77 -36.09 13.91 10.45
C ASP A 77 -35.98 14.55 9.05
N LEU A 78 -34.76 14.75 8.53
CA LEU A 78 -34.59 15.35 7.19
C LEU A 78 -34.84 14.38 6.04
N VAL A 79 -34.86 13.07 6.31
CA VAL A 79 -35.10 12.02 5.29
C VAL A 79 -36.60 11.78 5.07
N ALA A 80 -37.45 12.08 6.06
CA ALA A 80 -38.89 11.91 5.94
C ALA A 80 -39.56 12.99 5.05
N GLN A 81 -39.03 14.22 5.03
CA GLN A 81 -39.64 15.34 4.32
C GLN A 81 -39.49 15.32 2.79
N ILE A 82 -38.64 14.47 2.21
CA ILE A 82 -38.45 14.42 0.75
C ILE A 82 -39.46 13.47 0.09
N THR A 83 -40.22 12.68 0.87
CA THR A 83 -41.09 11.61 0.34
C THR A 83 -42.57 12.00 0.19
N GLU A 84 -42.99 13.19 0.58
CA GLU A 84 -44.39 13.60 0.52
C GLU A 84 -44.55 15.03 0.02
N GLU A 85 -44.35 15.29 -1.27
CA GLU A 85 -45.18 16.27 -1.99
C GLU A 85 -45.27 15.89 -3.47
N HIS A 86 -46.43 16.19 -4.05
CA HIS A 86 -46.89 16.01 -5.43
C HIS A 86 -47.84 14.82 -5.67
N SER A 87 -49.07 14.99 -5.19
CA SER A 87 -50.28 14.44 -5.84
C SER A 87 -51.33 15.56 -5.97
N ASN A 88 -51.89 15.69 -7.18
CA ASN A 88 -53.08 16.44 -7.61
C ASN A 88 -52.91 17.85 -8.21
N THR A 89 -52.94 17.94 -9.56
CA THR A 89 -54.12 18.46 -10.30
C THR A 89 -54.02 18.19 -11.81
N SER A 90 -55.15 17.85 -12.43
CA SER A 90 -55.33 17.41 -13.83
C SER A 90 -55.64 18.56 -14.80
N ALA A 91 -55.26 18.44 -16.09
CA ALA A 91 -56.14 18.71 -17.25
C ALA A 91 -55.49 18.43 -18.64
N HIS A 92 -56.18 17.60 -19.43
CA HIS A 92 -56.33 17.61 -20.90
C HIS A 92 -55.11 17.51 -21.86
N ALA A 93 -54.94 16.34 -22.50
CA ALA A 93 -54.82 16.16 -23.96
C ALA A 93 -54.71 14.66 -24.32
N GLN A 94 -55.55 14.20 -25.24
CA GLN A 94 -55.63 12.81 -25.70
C GLN A 94 -54.50 12.48 -26.70
N HIS A 95 -53.70 11.46 -26.43
CA HIS A 95 -52.84 10.78 -27.41
C HIS A 95 -53.00 9.25 -27.27
N PRO A 96 -53.03 8.49 -28.38
CA PRO A 96 -53.34 7.06 -28.34
C PRO A 96 -52.25 6.25 -27.62
N LEU A 97 -52.72 5.29 -26.82
CA LEU A 97 -51.94 4.46 -25.90
C LEU A 97 -50.92 3.59 -26.64
N ARG A 98 -49.64 3.86 -26.41
CA ARG A 98 -48.54 2.94 -26.68
C ARG A 98 -48.62 1.80 -25.64
N PRO A 99 -48.51 0.52 -26.00
CA PRO A 99 -48.60 -0.57 -25.03
C PRO A 99 -47.55 -0.40 -23.94
N GLN A 100 -48.01 -0.30 -22.69
CA GLN A 100 -47.13 -0.19 -21.53
C GLN A 100 -46.40 -1.51 -21.33
N VAL A 101 -45.13 -1.53 -21.70
CA VAL A 101 -44.20 -2.54 -21.20
C VAL A 101 -44.10 -2.31 -19.70
N GLN A 102 -44.67 -3.24 -18.92
CA GLN A 102 -44.46 -3.32 -17.48
C GLN A 102 -42.95 -3.40 -17.24
N ARG A 103 -42.34 -2.28 -16.87
CA ARG A 103 -40.95 -2.25 -16.44
C ARG A 103 -40.90 -2.92 -15.07
N HIS A 104 -40.69 -4.23 -15.10
CA HIS A 104 -40.34 -4.99 -13.93
C HIS A 104 -39.11 -4.32 -13.31
N LEU A 105 -39.27 -3.86 -12.07
CA LEU A 105 -38.30 -3.06 -11.33
C LEU A 105 -37.23 -4.01 -10.76
N THR A 106 -36.45 -4.61 -11.65
CA THR A 106 -35.39 -5.56 -11.30
C THR A 106 -34.27 -5.45 -12.32
N ASP A 107 -33.07 -5.20 -11.80
CA ASP A 107 -31.78 -5.10 -12.51
C ASP A 107 -31.43 -3.68 -13.02
N VAL A 108 -30.63 -2.96 -12.23
CA VAL A 108 -29.90 -1.79 -12.72
C VAL A 108 -28.86 -2.34 -13.68
N GLU A 109 -29.15 -2.27 -14.97
CA GLU A 109 -28.32 -2.82 -16.04
C GLU A 109 -26.85 -2.36 -15.85
N GLU A 110 -25.99 -3.31 -15.52
CA GLU A 110 -24.56 -3.08 -15.28
C GLU A 110 -23.94 -2.43 -16.52
N THR A 111 -23.34 -1.25 -16.36
CA THR A 111 -22.87 -0.48 -17.51
C THR A 111 -21.71 -1.21 -18.19
N ALA A 112 -21.47 -0.97 -19.48
CA ALA A 112 -20.34 -1.58 -20.19
C ALA A 112 -18.98 -1.31 -19.50
N ILE A 113 -18.86 -0.15 -18.85
CA ILE A 113 -17.69 0.25 -18.06
C ILE A 113 -17.53 -0.68 -16.85
N GLU A 114 -18.61 -1.01 -16.16
CA GLU A 114 -18.59 -1.91 -15.01
C GLU A 114 -18.25 -3.34 -15.36
N LYS A 115 -18.83 -3.86 -16.45
CA LYS A 115 -18.49 -5.19 -16.97
C LYS A 115 -16.99 -5.29 -17.29
N THR A 116 -16.39 -4.20 -17.75
CA THR A 116 -14.95 -4.12 -18.03
C THR A 116 -14.12 -4.08 -16.74
N TRP A 117 -14.56 -3.31 -15.75
CA TRP A 117 -13.90 -3.27 -14.45
C TRP A 117 -14.00 -4.58 -13.70
N ARG A 118 -15.13 -5.29 -13.82
CA ARG A 118 -15.56 -6.39 -12.97
C ARG A 118 -15.67 -5.94 -11.50
N GLN A 119 -16.14 -6.84 -10.65
CA GLN A 119 -16.30 -6.55 -9.23
C GLN A 119 -14.94 -6.31 -8.54
N LEU A 120 -14.82 -5.21 -7.79
CA LEU A 120 -13.62 -4.89 -7.00
C LEU A 120 -13.73 -5.39 -5.55
N PHE A 121 -14.92 -5.37 -4.97
CA PHE A 121 -15.22 -5.88 -3.64
C PHE A 121 -16.40 -6.83 -3.69
N ASP A 122 -16.36 -7.95 -2.97
CA ASP A 122 -17.51 -8.85 -2.90
C ASP A 122 -18.66 -8.29 -2.02
N ALA A 123 -19.74 -9.06 -1.89
CA ALA A 123 -20.91 -8.68 -1.11
C ALA A 123 -20.60 -8.43 0.38
N ASP A 124 -19.54 -9.05 0.90
CA ASP A 124 -19.08 -8.91 2.29
C ASP A 124 -18.10 -7.72 2.46
N GLY A 125 -17.84 -6.97 1.39
CA GLY A 125 -16.89 -5.86 1.38
C GLY A 125 -15.43 -6.30 1.43
N GLN A 126 -15.14 -7.57 1.09
CA GLN A 126 -13.78 -8.08 0.99
C GLN A 126 -13.17 -7.77 -0.38
N PRO A 127 -11.85 -7.50 -0.42
CA PRO A 127 -11.16 -7.20 -1.66
C PRO A 127 -11.11 -8.43 -2.58
N THR A 128 -11.46 -8.25 -3.86
CA THR A 128 -11.37 -9.30 -4.88
C THR A 128 -9.97 -9.39 -5.50
N PRO A 129 -9.66 -10.47 -6.25
CA PRO A 129 -8.44 -10.53 -7.07
C PRO A 129 -8.33 -9.38 -8.09
N ARG A 130 -9.45 -8.87 -8.59
CA ARG A 130 -9.46 -7.77 -9.57
C ARG A 130 -9.00 -6.46 -8.94
N LEU A 131 -9.42 -6.16 -7.71
CA LEU A 131 -8.86 -5.03 -6.95
C LEU A 131 -7.36 -5.21 -6.73
N SER A 132 -6.92 -6.43 -6.42
CA SER A 132 -5.49 -6.72 -6.27
C SER A 132 -4.70 -6.40 -7.54
N GLN A 133 -5.20 -6.81 -8.70
CA GLN A 133 -4.61 -6.50 -10.01
C GLN A 133 -4.52 -5.00 -10.26
N PHE A 134 -5.61 -4.27 -9.99
CA PHE A 134 -5.67 -2.83 -10.15
C PHE A 134 -4.67 -2.09 -9.25
N LEU A 135 -4.68 -2.37 -7.94
CA LEU A 135 -3.82 -1.66 -7.00
C LEU A 135 -2.33 -2.01 -7.18
N ARG A 136 -2.00 -3.24 -7.57
CA ARG A 136 -0.62 -3.59 -7.98
C ARG A 136 -0.24 -2.87 -9.27
N GLY A 137 -1.16 -2.75 -10.23
CA GLY A 137 -0.95 -2.01 -11.47
C GLY A 137 -0.64 -0.54 -11.21
N LEU A 138 -1.36 0.08 -10.26
CA LEU A 138 -1.08 1.42 -9.78
C LEU A 138 0.30 1.51 -9.12
N ALA A 139 0.67 0.53 -8.28
CA ALA A 139 2.00 0.49 -7.66
C ALA A 139 3.12 0.41 -8.72
N LEU A 140 2.94 -0.40 -9.77
CA LEU A 140 3.88 -0.53 -10.88
C LEU A 140 4.03 0.81 -11.64
N HIS A 141 2.92 1.51 -11.90
CA HIS A 141 2.99 2.85 -12.48
C HIS A 141 3.79 3.82 -11.61
N LEU A 142 3.58 3.84 -10.28
CA LEU A 142 4.40 4.66 -9.38
C LEU A 142 5.88 4.25 -9.43
N ILE A 143 6.15 2.95 -9.52
CA ILE A 143 7.52 2.42 -9.61
C ILE A 143 8.23 2.88 -10.90
N ASP A 144 7.54 2.83 -12.04
CA ASP A 144 8.15 3.12 -13.33
C ASP A 144 8.18 4.62 -13.66
N ASP A 145 7.14 5.37 -13.30
CA ASP A 145 6.97 6.74 -13.81
C ASP A 145 7.32 7.84 -12.78
N TYR A 146 7.38 7.51 -11.49
CA TYR A 146 7.74 8.49 -10.45
C TYR A 146 9.22 8.41 -10.12
N GLU A 147 9.86 9.55 -9.85
CA GLU A 147 11.27 9.59 -9.46
C GLU A 147 11.50 8.99 -8.05
N PRO A 148 12.61 8.24 -7.84
CA PRO A 148 13.49 7.69 -8.86
C PRO A 148 12.79 6.59 -9.66
N LYS A 149 12.89 6.63 -11.00
CA LYS A 149 12.19 5.69 -11.88
C LYS A 149 12.78 4.27 -11.87
N HIS A 150 11.96 3.31 -12.29
CA HIS A 150 12.35 1.89 -12.44
C HIS A 150 12.92 1.27 -11.16
N THR A 151 12.35 1.67 -10.01
CA THR A 151 12.65 1.02 -8.73
C THR A 151 12.01 -0.38 -8.67
N LEU A 152 12.15 -1.08 -7.55
CA LEU A 152 11.40 -2.31 -7.28
C LEU A 152 10.23 -2.10 -6.30
N VAL A 153 10.16 -0.90 -5.72
CA VAL A 153 9.36 -0.57 -4.55
C VAL A 153 8.88 0.88 -4.61
N VAL A 154 7.78 1.16 -3.92
CA VAL A 154 7.19 2.47 -3.75
C VAL A 154 7.77 3.10 -2.47
N THR A 155 8.70 4.03 -2.62
CA THR A 155 9.35 4.73 -1.50
C THR A 155 8.40 5.74 -0.83
N PRO A 156 8.71 6.23 0.39
CA PRO A 156 7.93 7.29 1.02
C PRO A 156 7.82 8.54 0.14
N ALA A 157 8.89 8.91 -0.58
CA ALA A 157 8.85 10.02 -1.53
C ALA A 157 7.80 9.82 -2.65
N LYS A 158 7.68 8.60 -3.18
CA LYS A 158 6.66 8.25 -4.18
C LYS A 158 5.25 8.26 -3.58
N MET A 159 5.07 7.73 -2.36
CA MET A 159 3.80 7.81 -1.63
C MET A 159 3.34 9.26 -1.45
N ARG A 160 4.24 10.13 -0.97
CA ARG A 160 3.97 11.57 -0.81
C ARG A 160 3.50 12.20 -2.12
N LYS A 161 4.23 11.97 -3.21
CA LYS A 161 3.90 12.54 -4.52
C LYS A 161 2.58 11.98 -5.06
N PHE A 162 2.31 10.69 -4.88
CA PHE A 162 1.02 10.09 -5.23
C PHE A 162 -0.14 10.79 -4.51
N TYR A 163 -0.02 10.99 -3.20
CA TYR A 163 -1.05 11.68 -2.40
C TYR A 163 -1.19 13.16 -2.75
N GLU A 164 -0.13 13.82 -3.19
CA GLU A 164 -0.17 15.19 -3.71
C GLU A 164 -0.91 15.28 -5.05
N ASP A 165 -0.52 14.43 -6.02
CA ASP A 165 -1.12 14.41 -7.36
C ASP A 165 -2.61 14.01 -7.29
N THR A 166 -2.96 13.13 -6.35
CA THR A 166 -4.33 12.62 -6.17
C THR A 166 -5.08 13.28 -5.01
N ARG A 167 -4.61 14.44 -4.52
CA ARG A 167 -5.21 15.14 -3.38
C ARG A 167 -6.71 15.37 -3.53
N THR A 168 -7.45 15.06 -2.47
CA THR A 168 -8.90 15.29 -2.32
C THR A 168 -9.17 16.56 -1.50
N GLN A 169 -10.42 17.04 -1.48
CA GLN A 169 -10.79 18.24 -0.72
C GLN A 169 -10.78 17.99 0.79
N ASP A 170 -11.26 16.83 1.22
CA ASP A 170 -11.40 16.44 2.62
C ASP A 170 -10.31 15.45 3.05
N GLU A 171 -9.04 15.84 2.95
CA GLU A 171 -7.92 15.00 3.39
C GLU A 171 -7.98 14.75 4.90
N ILE A 172 -8.19 13.47 5.27
CA ILE A 172 -8.23 13.06 6.67
C ILE A 172 -6.84 13.03 7.29
N TYR A 173 -5.83 12.68 6.49
CA TYR A 173 -4.48 12.41 6.98
C TYR A 173 -3.46 13.40 6.41
N PRO A 174 -2.49 13.85 7.22
CA PRO A 174 -1.47 14.78 6.77
C PRO A 174 -0.37 14.04 5.99
N TRP A 175 -0.65 13.59 4.76
CA TRP A 175 0.26 12.76 3.96
C TRP A 175 1.64 13.37 3.72
N SER A 176 1.71 14.69 3.56
CA SER A 176 2.98 15.41 3.41
C SER A 176 3.84 15.29 4.66
N THR A 177 3.25 15.30 5.85
CA THR A 177 3.92 15.07 7.13
C THR A 177 4.27 13.60 7.32
N ILE A 178 3.33 12.69 7.03
CA ILE A 178 3.52 11.24 7.20
C ILE A 178 4.70 10.74 6.35
N PHE A 179 4.76 11.14 5.09
CA PHE A 179 5.79 10.65 4.16
C PHE A 179 6.93 11.64 3.89
N GLY A 180 6.91 12.81 4.53
CA GLY A 180 7.94 13.84 4.36
C GLY A 180 8.67 14.23 5.65
N THR A 181 8.11 13.94 6.83
CA THR A 181 8.68 14.38 8.12
C THR A 181 8.88 13.23 9.10
N LEU A 182 8.02 12.20 9.07
CA LEU A 182 8.21 11.05 9.95
C LEU A 182 9.53 10.33 9.65
N SER A 183 10.13 9.77 10.69
CA SER A 183 11.36 8.99 10.55
C SER A 183 11.09 7.68 9.83
N ASN A 184 12.11 7.17 9.14
CA ASN A 184 12.08 5.87 8.48
C ASN A 184 11.70 4.72 9.43
N SER A 185 12.12 4.80 10.70
CA SER A 185 11.71 3.82 11.73
C SER A 185 10.20 3.88 12.03
N ALA A 186 9.63 5.08 12.13
CA ALA A 186 8.20 5.28 12.38
C ALA A 186 7.36 4.79 11.20
N ILE A 187 7.74 5.13 9.96
CA ILE A 187 7.06 4.65 8.75
C ILE A 187 7.16 3.12 8.65
N SER A 188 8.33 2.54 8.91
CA SER A 188 8.50 1.08 8.91
C SER A 188 7.63 0.40 9.96
N LYS A 189 7.53 0.97 11.18
CA LYS A 189 6.61 0.49 12.22
C LYS A 189 5.16 0.52 11.74
N MET A 190 4.71 1.66 11.21
CA MET A 190 3.36 1.82 10.66
C MET A 190 3.05 0.74 9.59
N TYR A 191 3.96 0.51 8.65
CA TYR A 191 3.79 -0.55 7.66
C TYR A 191 3.73 -1.95 8.28
N ARG A 192 4.54 -2.27 9.31
CA ARG A 192 4.46 -3.57 10.00
C ARG A 192 3.13 -3.75 10.71
N ASP A 193 2.65 -2.72 11.42
CA ASP A 193 1.39 -2.76 12.16
C ASP A 193 0.19 -2.99 11.21
N LEU A 194 0.23 -2.33 10.05
CA LEU A 194 -0.76 -2.49 8.97
C LEU A 194 -0.52 -3.72 8.07
N ARG A 195 0.47 -4.57 8.40
CA ARG A 195 0.83 -5.77 7.63
C ARG A 195 1.15 -5.48 6.15
N CYS A 196 1.68 -4.30 5.88
CA CYS A 196 2.14 -3.88 4.56
C CYS A 196 3.59 -4.34 4.34
N SER A 197 3.77 -5.27 3.40
CA SER A 197 5.10 -5.78 3.03
C SER A 197 5.96 -4.68 2.41
N HIS A 198 7.13 -4.45 2.98
CA HIS A 198 8.08 -3.43 2.55
C HIS A 198 9.51 -3.95 2.65
N HIS A 199 10.40 -3.35 1.85
CA HIS A 199 11.84 -3.53 1.96
C HIS A 199 12.48 -2.27 2.53
N LEU A 200 13.65 -2.42 3.15
CA LEU A 200 14.51 -1.28 3.45
C LEU A 200 15.42 -1.05 2.24
N VAL A 201 15.35 0.13 1.65
CA VAL A 201 16.21 0.52 0.53
C VAL A 201 17.25 1.52 0.97
N GLN A 202 18.35 1.52 0.23
CA GLN A 202 19.46 2.46 0.37
C GLN A 202 19.18 3.66 -0.54
N GLU A 203 19.08 4.87 0.02
CA GLU A 203 18.94 6.10 -0.78
C GLU A 203 20.28 6.62 -1.28
N LYS A 204 21.32 6.55 -0.43
CA LYS A 204 22.68 6.94 -0.77
C LYS A 204 23.61 5.76 -0.58
N THR A 205 24.54 5.58 -1.51
CA THR A 205 25.44 4.42 -1.59
C THR A 205 26.38 4.26 -0.40
N ASP A 206 26.59 5.32 0.38
CA ASP A 206 27.42 5.38 1.58
C ASP A 206 26.66 5.14 2.90
N GLU A 207 25.32 5.03 2.85
CA GLU A 207 24.46 4.81 4.02
C GLU A 207 23.93 3.37 4.07
N VAL A 208 23.60 2.86 5.26
CA VAL A 208 22.94 1.54 5.36
C VAL A 208 21.49 1.62 4.83
N PRO A 209 20.95 0.56 4.19
CA PRO A 209 19.56 0.54 3.76
C PRO A 209 18.61 0.73 4.95
N ASN A 210 17.84 1.82 4.94
CA ASN A 210 16.96 2.16 6.05
C ASN A 210 15.61 2.78 5.62
N THR A 211 15.45 3.18 4.36
CA THR A 211 14.19 3.78 3.88
C THR A 211 13.14 2.69 3.66
N PRO A 212 11.99 2.70 4.37
CA PRO A 212 10.95 1.69 4.20
C PRO A 212 10.14 1.96 2.93
N ALA A 213 10.28 1.09 1.95
CA ALA A 213 9.60 1.21 0.67
C ALA A 213 8.66 0.03 0.43
N LEU A 214 7.40 0.32 0.11
CA LEU A 214 6.37 -0.69 -0.08
C LEU A 214 6.65 -1.53 -1.32
N THR A 215 6.55 -2.84 -1.18
CA THR A 215 6.42 -3.73 -2.34
C THR A 215 5.07 -3.47 -3.03
N PRO A 216 4.86 -3.87 -4.31
CA PRO A 216 3.53 -3.80 -4.93
C PRO A 216 2.43 -4.49 -4.10
N ALA A 217 2.76 -5.60 -3.45
CA ALA A 217 1.85 -6.32 -2.56
C ALA A 217 1.55 -5.54 -1.27
N GLY A 218 2.55 -4.84 -0.71
CA GLY A 218 2.39 -3.95 0.43
C GLY A 218 1.58 -2.70 0.11
N PHE A 219 1.83 -2.07 -1.04
CA PHE A 219 1.02 -0.93 -1.53
C PHE A 219 -0.44 -1.33 -1.73
N ARG A 220 -0.69 -2.49 -2.34
CA ARG A 220 -2.03 -3.06 -2.45
C ARG A 220 -2.69 -3.23 -1.08
N MET A 221 -1.98 -3.78 -0.09
CA MET A 221 -2.52 -3.92 1.27
C MET A 221 -2.88 -2.55 1.86
N TRP A 222 -1.94 -1.60 1.78
CA TRP A 222 -2.12 -0.23 2.25
C TRP A 222 -3.39 0.41 1.64
N MET A 223 -3.51 0.41 0.32
CA MET A 223 -4.65 1.02 -0.37
C MET A 223 -5.97 0.29 -0.09
N THR A 224 -5.94 -1.04 0.07
CA THR A 224 -7.14 -1.80 0.45
C THR A 224 -7.66 -1.35 1.82
N LEU A 225 -6.76 -1.19 2.80
CA LEU A 225 -7.14 -0.72 4.14
C LEU A 225 -7.66 0.72 4.09
N MET A 226 -7.02 1.58 3.30
CA MET A 226 -7.50 2.95 3.09
C MET A 226 -8.92 2.98 2.51
N ILE A 227 -9.19 2.21 1.46
CA ILE A 227 -10.53 2.13 0.84
C ILE A 227 -11.56 1.60 1.83
N GLN A 228 -11.25 0.53 2.54
CA GLN A 228 -12.19 -0.04 3.51
C GLN A 228 -12.43 0.93 4.67
N GLY A 229 -11.43 1.70 5.09
CA GLY A 229 -11.57 2.70 6.15
C GLY A 229 -12.36 3.94 5.72
N HIS A 230 -12.14 4.42 4.50
CA HIS A 230 -12.66 5.70 4.00
C HIS A 230 -13.11 5.60 2.52
N PRO A 231 -14.18 4.84 2.23
CA PRO A 231 -14.50 4.43 0.87
C PRO A 231 -14.79 5.59 -0.08
N ASP A 232 -15.45 6.66 0.37
CA ASP A 232 -15.80 7.80 -0.49
C ASP A 232 -14.59 8.65 -0.85
N ILE A 233 -13.73 8.93 0.12
CA ILE A 233 -12.52 9.73 -0.09
C ILE A 233 -11.53 8.98 -0.97
N GLU A 234 -11.33 7.69 -0.71
CA GLU A 234 -10.40 6.88 -1.50
C GLU A 234 -10.97 6.51 -2.87
N PHE A 235 -12.29 6.45 -3.03
CA PHE A 235 -12.91 6.44 -4.35
C PHE A 235 -12.55 7.69 -5.14
N ALA A 236 -12.76 8.89 -4.58
CA ALA A 236 -12.47 10.14 -5.26
C ALA A 236 -10.98 10.25 -5.65
N ARG A 237 -10.09 9.81 -4.75
CA ARG A 237 -8.65 9.70 -5.01
C ARG A 237 -8.33 8.78 -6.18
N LEU A 238 -8.88 7.56 -6.17
CA LEU A 238 -8.61 6.55 -7.19
C LEU A 238 -9.27 6.88 -8.54
N ALA A 239 -10.44 7.51 -8.55
CA ALA A 239 -11.06 8.01 -9.77
C ALA A 239 -10.15 9.05 -10.45
N LYS A 240 -9.55 9.96 -9.67
CA LYS A 240 -8.56 10.92 -10.17
C LYS A 240 -7.29 10.21 -10.69
N ALA A 241 -6.78 9.23 -9.95
CA ALA A 241 -5.63 8.43 -10.38
C ALA A 241 -5.89 7.74 -11.72
N VAL A 242 -7.01 7.01 -11.83
CA VAL A 242 -7.39 6.29 -13.05
C VAL A 242 -7.55 7.23 -14.26
N MET A 243 -8.17 8.39 -14.05
CA MET A 243 -8.36 9.39 -15.10
C MET A 243 -7.00 9.87 -15.67
N HIS A 244 -6.06 10.22 -14.80
CA HIS A 244 -4.81 10.87 -15.21
C HIS A 244 -3.62 9.91 -15.42
N MET A 245 -3.65 8.71 -14.85
CA MET A 245 -2.55 7.76 -14.89
C MET A 245 -2.85 6.60 -15.85
N PRO A 246 -1.89 6.14 -16.67
CA PRO A 246 -2.07 5.03 -17.62
C PRO A 246 -1.97 3.65 -16.95
N ILE A 247 -2.83 3.39 -15.95
CA ILE A 247 -2.79 2.19 -15.12
C ILE A 247 -3.14 0.93 -15.93
N SER A 248 -2.29 -0.09 -15.85
CA SER A 248 -2.48 -1.39 -16.52
C SER A 248 -2.67 -2.51 -15.49
N ASN A 249 -3.24 -3.64 -15.90
CA ASN A 249 -3.35 -4.82 -15.05
C ASN A 249 -1.95 -5.35 -14.71
N ALA A 250 -1.68 -5.55 -13.42
CA ALA A 250 -0.40 -6.07 -12.95
C ALA A 250 -0.07 -7.48 -13.48
N ASP A 251 -1.09 -8.28 -13.78
CA ASP A 251 -0.93 -9.66 -14.23
C ASP A 251 -0.97 -9.78 -15.76
N ASP A 252 -1.48 -8.74 -16.45
CA ASP A 252 -1.46 -8.60 -17.90
C ASP A 252 -1.27 -7.13 -18.29
N ILE A 253 -0.02 -6.73 -18.52
CA ILE A 253 0.33 -5.33 -18.83
C ILE A 253 -0.32 -4.80 -20.13
N LYS A 254 -0.83 -5.70 -21.00
CA LYS A 254 -1.53 -5.30 -22.23
C LYS A 254 -2.96 -4.86 -21.93
N GLU A 255 -3.57 -5.33 -20.84
CA GLU A 255 -4.88 -4.91 -20.40
C GLU A 255 -4.78 -3.59 -19.62
N ARG A 256 -5.35 -2.52 -20.17
CA ARG A 256 -5.46 -1.22 -19.48
C ARG A 256 -6.80 -1.10 -18.78
N PHE A 257 -6.79 -0.49 -17.59
CA PHE A 257 -8.04 -0.18 -16.91
C PHE A 257 -8.76 1.00 -17.58
N PRO A 258 -10.11 0.99 -17.63
CA PRO A 258 -10.89 2.12 -18.14
C PRO A 258 -10.58 3.42 -17.40
N LYS A 259 -10.74 4.58 -18.06
CA LYS A 259 -10.46 5.91 -17.47
C LYS A 259 -11.52 6.43 -16.51
N GLU A 260 -12.66 5.77 -16.44
CA GLU A 260 -13.76 6.08 -15.53
C GLU A 260 -13.92 4.95 -14.52
N LEU A 261 -13.94 5.29 -13.23
CA LEU A 261 -14.10 4.35 -12.13
C LEU A 261 -15.51 4.50 -11.52
N PRO A 262 -16.39 3.49 -11.59
CA PRO A 262 -17.72 3.58 -11.01
C PRO A 262 -17.71 3.48 -9.47
N ARG A 263 -18.34 4.44 -8.78
CA ARG A 263 -18.45 4.47 -7.30
C ARG A 263 -19.08 3.20 -6.72
N ARG A 264 -19.99 2.57 -7.46
CA ARG A 264 -20.72 1.39 -6.98
C ARG A 264 -19.86 0.11 -6.87
N LEU A 265 -18.64 0.12 -7.41
CA LEU A 265 -17.67 -0.95 -7.22
C LEU A 265 -16.96 -0.88 -5.85
N PHE A 266 -17.17 0.18 -5.07
CA PHE A 266 -16.54 0.40 -3.77
C PHE A 266 -17.52 0.14 -2.62
N PRO A 267 -17.05 -0.22 -1.42
CA PRO A 267 -17.91 -0.39 -0.25
C PRO A 267 -18.75 0.86 0.01
N ARG A 268 -20.01 0.70 0.41
CA ARG A 268 -20.88 1.83 0.78
C ARG A 268 -20.61 2.30 2.21
N ILE A 269 -20.21 1.38 3.08
CA ILE A 269 -20.04 1.62 4.51
C ILE A 269 -18.57 1.44 4.85
N ALA A 270 -18.03 2.38 5.63
CA ALA A 270 -16.68 2.28 6.16
C ALA A 270 -16.55 1.10 7.14
N ASN A 271 -15.49 0.32 7.00
CA ASN A 271 -15.11 -0.70 7.96
C ASN A 271 -14.43 -0.04 9.17
N LEU A 272 -15.17 0.06 10.28
CA LEU A 272 -14.70 0.70 11.51
C LEU A 272 -13.47 0.02 12.12
N GLN A 273 -13.34 -1.30 11.99
CA GLN A 273 -12.16 -2.02 12.49
C GLN A 273 -10.92 -1.63 11.69
N THR A 274 -11.06 -1.46 10.38
CA THR A 274 -9.97 -0.97 9.54
C THR A 274 -9.59 0.46 9.90
N ARG A 275 -10.55 1.34 10.17
CA ARG A 275 -10.27 2.72 10.65
C ARG A 275 -9.48 2.73 11.96
N GLN A 276 -9.78 1.82 12.89
CA GLN A 276 -9.08 1.73 14.18
C GLN A 276 -7.62 1.31 14.03
N ARG A 277 -7.24 0.59 12.98
CA ARG A 277 -5.83 0.21 12.76
C ARG A 277 -4.92 1.37 12.39
N PHE A 278 -5.53 2.47 11.96
CA PHE A 278 -4.82 3.69 11.65
C PHE A 278 -4.70 4.61 12.88
N ARG A 279 -5.43 4.35 13.99
CA ARG A 279 -5.29 5.09 15.26
C ARG A 279 -4.00 4.75 16.01
#